data_AF-A0A420YPN0-F1
#
_entry.id   AF-A0A420YPN0-F1
#
_cell.length_a   1.000
_cell.length_b   1.000
_cell.length_c   1.000
_cell.angle_alpha   90.00
_cell.angle_beta   90.00
_cell.angle_gamma   90.00
#
_symmetry.space_group_name_H-M   'P 1'
#
loop_
_entity.id
_entity.type
_entity.pdbx_description
1 polymer ?
#
loop_
_entity_poly.entity_id
_entity_poly.type
_entity_poly.pdbx_seq_one_letter_code
_entity_poly.pdbx_strand_id
1 'polypeptide(L)'
;MKGKKVSNYELFFDLVFILATSGVVGILHSTPEHIVSFERILSFVVSTLSIWYVCLFENSKTVKPSWSFPHLVERMQLITILTVGELVIAIIKTYPLSERFLLSILTFIMVGFLFAAYIYQTAIRMNHHQEVAAAPLVYLHIAILIAINIITAGVEMYYEGQLLNIGVSMILIGITVFYLCLYGTTRYNKDEVQLTKGIIKAYILVYLICTTLAIIFNRNTEIFYLALAIQAILMVYISVDYRREED
;
A
#
# COMPACT_ATOMS: atom_id res chain seq x y z
N MET A 1 22.30 22.60 0.95
CA MET A 1 22.30 21.97 2.28
C MET A 1 22.38 20.45 2.10
N LYS A 2 23.33 19.75 2.75
CA LYS A 2 23.30 18.28 2.78
C LYS A 2 22.10 17.84 3.62
N GLY A 3 21.19 17.06 3.05
CA GLY A 3 20.06 16.50 3.79
C GLY A 3 20.53 15.62 4.94
N LYS A 4 19.84 15.70 6.08
CA LYS A 4 20.03 14.78 7.20
C LYS A 4 19.64 13.37 6.72
N LYS A 5 20.50 12.38 6.94
CA LYS A 5 20.16 10.97 6.70
C LYS A 5 19.27 10.43 7.82
N VAL A 6 18.42 9.47 7.52
CA VAL A 6 17.64 8.74 8.53
C VAL A 6 18.59 8.05 9.51
N SER A 7 18.32 8.21 10.80
CA SER A 7 19.11 7.64 11.88
C SER A 7 18.64 6.23 12.26
N ASN A 8 19.53 5.43 12.85
CA ASN A 8 19.19 4.08 13.30
C ASN A 8 18.08 4.07 14.37
N TYR A 9 17.99 5.12 15.19
CA TYR A 9 16.93 5.27 16.19
C TYR A 9 15.56 5.46 15.51
N GLU A 10 15.47 6.35 14.51
CA GLU A 10 14.24 6.57 13.75
C GLU A 10 13.78 5.26 13.07
N LEU A 11 14.71 4.54 12.42
CA LEU A 11 14.43 3.25 11.80
C LEU A 11 13.97 2.19 12.81
N PHE A 12 14.52 2.19 14.03
CA PHE A 12 14.11 1.26 15.09
C PHE A 12 12.66 1.51 15.52
N PHE A 13 12.26 2.75 15.75
CA PHE A 13 10.87 3.08 16.11
C PHE A 13 9.90 2.74 14.99
N ASP A 14 10.28 3.03 13.75
CA ASP A 14 9.54 2.67 12.57
C ASP A 14 9.29 1.16 12.49
N LEU A 15 10.32 0.34 12.75
CA LEU A 15 10.19 -1.11 12.81
C LEU A 15 9.25 -1.59 13.93
N VAL A 16 9.30 -0.96 15.12
CA VAL A 16 8.39 -1.29 16.23
C VAL A 16 6.93 -1.07 15.84
N PHE A 17 6.62 0.02 15.12
CA PHE A 17 5.27 0.26 14.63
C PHE A 17 4.85 -0.79 13.59
N ILE A 18 5.73 -1.15 12.66
CA ILE A 18 5.45 -2.21 11.68
C ILE A 18 5.14 -3.53 12.37
N LEU A 19 5.98 -3.94 13.33
CA LEU A 19 5.78 -5.17 14.09
C LEU A 19 4.48 -5.16 14.88
N ALA A 20 4.12 -4.01 15.48
CA ALA A 20 2.84 -3.86 16.17
C ALA A 20 1.65 -4.04 15.20
N THR A 21 1.74 -3.48 13.99
CA THR A 21 0.68 -3.65 12.97
C THR A 21 0.59 -5.07 12.42
N SER A 22 1.71 -5.78 12.27
CA SER A 22 1.74 -7.20 11.92
C SER A 22 0.97 -8.04 12.94
N GLY A 23 1.21 -7.81 14.23
CA GLY A 23 0.48 -8.50 15.31
C GLY A 23 -1.03 -8.23 15.31
N VAL A 24 -1.46 -7.05 14.85
CA VAL A 24 -2.89 -6.68 14.75
C VAL A 24 -3.61 -7.49 13.67
N VAL A 25 -2.93 -7.93 12.61
CA VAL A 25 -3.55 -8.78 11.57
C VAL A 25 -4.04 -10.12 12.17
N GLY A 26 -3.29 -10.66 13.13
CA GLY A 26 -3.70 -11.87 13.88
C GLY A 26 -5.02 -11.73 14.65
N ILE A 27 -5.48 -10.51 14.93
CA ILE A 27 -6.81 -10.25 15.53
C ILE A 27 -7.93 -10.74 14.61
N LEU A 28 -7.67 -10.97 13.32
CA LEU A 28 -8.66 -11.43 12.34
C LEU A 28 -8.68 -12.94 12.10
N HIS A 29 -7.71 -13.73 12.59
CA HIS A 29 -7.66 -15.19 12.36
C HIS A 29 -8.85 -15.91 12.98
N SER A 30 -9.64 -16.66 12.21
CA SER A 30 -10.80 -17.36 12.77
C SER A 30 -10.37 -18.50 13.69
N THR A 31 -11.02 -18.64 14.85
CA THR A 31 -10.95 -19.86 15.65
C THR A 31 -12.11 -20.78 15.25
N PRO A 32 -11.96 -22.11 15.33
CA PRO A 32 -12.97 -23.06 14.83
C PRO A 32 -14.39 -22.87 15.41
N GLU A 33 -14.53 -22.21 16.56
CA GLU A 33 -15.81 -21.97 17.22
C GLU A 33 -16.41 -20.58 16.95
N HIS A 34 -15.65 -19.63 16.36
CA HIS A 34 -16.10 -18.26 16.16
C HIS A 34 -15.81 -17.73 14.75
N ILE A 35 -16.88 -17.58 13.96
CA ILE A 35 -16.90 -16.75 12.75
C ILE A 35 -16.36 -15.35 13.11
N VAL A 36 -15.56 -14.73 12.25
CA VAL A 36 -15.11 -13.34 12.45
C VAL A 36 -16.33 -12.44 12.66
N SER A 37 -16.53 -12.02 13.91
CA SER A 37 -17.60 -11.13 14.30
C SER A 37 -17.25 -9.70 13.87
N PHE A 38 -18.29 -8.88 13.70
CA PHE A 38 -18.14 -7.44 13.45
C PHE A 38 -17.21 -6.77 14.49
N GLU A 39 -17.24 -7.24 15.74
CA GLU A 39 -16.39 -6.75 16.83
C GLU A 39 -14.89 -6.92 16.54
N ARG A 40 -14.48 -8.02 15.90
CA ARG A 40 -13.06 -8.25 15.56
C ARG A 40 -12.59 -7.35 14.43
N ILE A 41 -13.43 -7.14 13.42
CA ILE A 41 -13.17 -6.18 12.33
C ILE A 41 -13.05 -4.77 12.91
N LEU A 42 -13.97 -4.39 13.81
CA LEU A 42 -13.92 -3.11 14.49
C LEU A 42 -12.64 -2.97 15.33
N SER A 43 -12.27 -4.01 16.08
CA SER A 43 -11.05 -4.04 16.89
C SER A 43 -9.79 -3.93 16.04
N PHE A 44 -9.76 -4.59 14.88
CA PHE A 44 -8.67 -4.46 13.89
C PHE A 44 -8.56 -3.00 13.42
N VAL A 45 -9.65 -2.40 12.95
CA VAL A 45 -9.66 -1.01 12.45
C VAL A 45 -9.21 -0.03 13.54
N VAL A 46 -9.77 -0.14 14.75
CA VAL A 46 -9.41 0.73 15.88
C VAL A 46 -7.94 0.57 16.25
N SER A 47 -7.43 -0.66 16.31
CA SER A 47 -6.03 -0.93 16.65
C SER A 47 -5.08 -0.39 15.58
N THR A 48 -5.36 -0.64 14.30
CA THR A 48 -4.56 -0.11 13.18
C THR A 48 -4.54 1.42 13.20
N LEU A 49 -5.70 2.08 13.36
CA LEU A 49 -5.76 3.54 13.42
C LEU A 49 -5.01 4.10 14.65
N SER A 50 -5.10 3.44 15.80
CA SER A 50 -4.41 3.86 17.02
C SER A 50 -2.89 3.80 16.86
N ILE A 51 -2.36 2.73 16.28
CA ILE A 51 -0.91 2.57 16.04
C ILE A 51 -0.41 3.68 15.10
N TRP A 52 -1.11 3.89 13.98
CA TRP A 52 -0.71 4.91 13.01
C TRP A 52 -0.89 6.33 13.53
N TYR A 53 -1.87 6.58 14.41
CA TYR A 53 -2.01 7.86 15.12
C TYR A 53 -0.81 8.15 16.03
N VAL A 54 -0.33 7.15 16.78
CA VAL A 54 0.88 7.30 17.61
C VAL A 54 2.11 7.51 16.73
N CYS A 55 2.24 6.78 15.62
CA CYS A 55 3.30 6.98 14.63
C CYS A 55 3.27 8.40 14.04
N LEU A 56 2.09 8.93 13.70
CA LEU A 56 1.88 10.31 13.27
C LEU A 56 2.39 11.32 14.30
N PHE A 57 2.03 11.11 15.57
CA PHE A 57 2.41 12.01 16.65
C PHE A 57 3.93 12.02 16.86
N GLU A 58 4.57 10.86 16.80
CA GLU A 58 6.03 10.75 16.88
C GLU A 58 6.70 11.43 15.67
N ASN A 59 6.18 11.20 14.47
CA ASN A 59 6.62 11.88 13.26
C ASN A 59 6.47 13.41 13.35
N SER A 60 5.41 13.90 13.99
CA SER A 60 5.13 15.33 14.16
C SER A 60 6.08 16.03 15.14
N LYS A 61 6.52 15.33 16.19
CA LYS A 61 7.59 15.82 17.09
C LYS A 61 8.94 15.85 16.40
N THR A 62 9.11 14.94 15.45
CA THR A 62 10.15 14.98 14.44
C THR A 62 9.75 15.85 13.21
N VAL A 63 8.93 16.92 13.37
CA VAL A 63 8.89 18.14 12.51
C VAL A 63 9.40 19.43 13.22
N LYS A 64 10.63 19.89 12.93
CA LYS A 64 11.32 21.12 13.35
C LYS A 64 11.47 21.96 12.08
N PRO A 65 11.49 23.30 12.17
CA PRO A 65 11.53 24.18 11.00
C PRO A 65 12.77 24.03 10.11
N SER A 66 13.79 23.27 10.53
CA SER A 66 15.00 22.98 9.77
C SER A 66 15.00 21.64 9.03
N TRP A 67 13.91 20.88 9.05
CA TRP A 67 13.85 19.53 8.47
C TRP A 67 13.37 19.57 7.02
N SER A 68 14.33 19.34 6.13
CA SER A 68 14.12 19.34 4.68
C SER A 68 13.14 18.25 4.28
N PHE A 69 12.10 18.61 3.51
CA PHE A 69 11.16 17.71 2.83
C PHE A 69 11.74 16.36 2.35
N PRO A 70 12.96 16.29 1.75
CA PRO A 70 13.63 15.02 1.42
C PRO A 70 13.74 14.01 2.55
N HIS A 71 14.04 14.45 3.77
CA HIS A 71 14.28 13.55 4.91
C HIS A 71 13.00 12.85 5.37
N LEU A 72 11.88 13.57 5.36
CA LEU A 72 10.58 13.02 5.72
C LEU A 72 10.09 12.02 4.68
N VAL A 73 10.30 12.35 3.39
CA VAL A 73 10.04 11.43 2.28
C VAL A 73 10.87 10.15 2.41
N GLU A 74 12.17 10.27 2.67
CA GLU A 74 13.07 9.13 2.85
C GLU A 74 12.57 8.22 3.98
N ARG A 75 12.18 8.80 5.13
CA ARG A 75 11.62 8.02 6.25
C ARG A 75 10.31 7.32 5.87
N MET A 76 9.37 8.02 5.25
CA MET A 76 8.09 7.42 4.83
C MET A 76 8.28 6.31 3.79
N GLN A 77 9.26 6.45 2.90
CA GLN A 77 9.65 5.40 1.95
C GLN A 77 10.21 4.18 2.65
N LEU A 78 11.10 4.35 3.63
CA LEU A 78 11.66 3.23 4.40
C LEU A 78 10.57 2.47 5.18
N ILE A 79 9.65 3.19 5.86
CA ILE A 79 8.51 2.56 6.55
C ILE A 79 7.64 1.79 5.55
N THR A 80 7.38 2.36 4.37
CA THR A 80 6.57 1.71 3.33
C THR A 80 7.25 0.44 2.81
N ILE A 81 8.57 0.47 2.60
CA ILE A 81 9.37 -0.72 2.21
C ILE A 81 9.23 -1.83 3.24
N LEU A 82 9.34 -1.50 4.53
CA LEU A 82 9.19 -2.48 5.62
C LEU A 82 7.77 -3.07 5.65
N THR A 83 6.74 -2.23 5.47
CA THR A 83 5.33 -2.66 5.46
C THR A 83 5.02 -3.57 4.28
N VAL A 84 5.54 -3.27 3.09
CA VAL A 84 5.45 -4.15 1.92
C VAL A 84 6.19 -5.46 2.17
N GLY A 85 7.35 -5.40 2.83
CA GLY A 85 8.09 -6.59 3.24
C GLY A 85 7.25 -7.52 4.13
N GLU A 86 6.50 -6.96 5.07
CA GLU A 86 5.57 -7.73 5.91
C GLU A 86 4.44 -8.37 5.10
N LEU A 87 3.83 -7.63 4.17
CA LEU A 87 2.84 -8.18 3.23
C LEU A 87 3.42 -9.34 2.41
N VAL A 88 4.67 -9.24 1.95
CA VAL A 88 5.34 -10.35 1.24
C VAL A 88 5.53 -11.57 2.15
N ILE A 89 5.92 -11.38 3.41
CA ILE A 89 6.04 -12.47 4.39
C ILE A 89 4.68 -13.14 4.62
N ALA A 90 3.60 -12.35 4.76
CA ALA A 90 2.25 -12.86 4.88
C ALA A 90 1.86 -13.72 3.67
N ILE A 91 2.11 -13.24 2.45
CA ILE A 91 1.87 -14.02 1.21
C ILE A 91 2.59 -15.37 1.23
N ILE A 92 3.87 -15.40 1.62
CA ILE A 92 4.66 -16.63 1.66
C ILE A 92 4.09 -17.64 2.66
N LYS A 93 3.57 -17.16 3.81
CA LYS A 93 2.92 -18.01 4.82
C LYS A 93 1.54 -18.49 4.36
N THR A 94 0.75 -17.61 3.75
CA THR A 94 -0.63 -17.88 3.35
C THR A 94 -0.73 -18.74 2.08
N TYR A 95 0.16 -18.50 1.10
CA TYR A 95 0.21 -19.26 -0.15
C TYR A 95 1.62 -19.85 -0.36
N PRO A 96 1.95 -20.95 0.34
CA PRO A 96 3.24 -21.62 0.17
C PRO A 96 3.46 -22.05 -1.28
N LEU A 97 4.64 -21.75 -1.83
CA LEU A 97 5.01 -22.08 -3.22
C LEU A 97 4.92 -23.58 -3.52
N SER A 98 5.12 -24.44 -2.52
CA SER A 98 5.04 -25.91 -2.64
C SER A 98 3.62 -26.42 -2.87
N GLU A 99 2.60 -25.68 -2.43
CA GLU A 99 1.20 -26.12 -2.48
C GLU A 99 0.39 -25.35 -3.53
N ARG A 100 0.61 -24.04 -3.62
CA ARG A 100 -0.19 -23.11 -4.43
C ARG A 100 0.70 -22.18 -5.26
N PHE A 101 1.55 -22.79 -6.09
CA PHE A 101 2.53 -22.09 -6.91
C PHE A 101 1.95 -20.88 -7.68
N LEU A 102 0.85 -21.09 -8.39
CA LEU A 102 0.25 -20.05 -9.24
C LEU A 102 -0.30 -18.87 -8.41
N LEU A 103 -1.05 -19.13 -7.33
CA LEU A 103 -1.57 -18.09 -6.44
C LEU A 103 -0.46 -17.30 -5.75
N SER A 104 0.59 -17.98 -5.30
CA SER A 104 1.75 -17.36 -4.68
C SER A 104 2.41 -16.36 -5.65
N ILE A 105 2.65 -16.79 -6.89
CA ILE A 105 3.24 -15.94 -7.94
C ILE A 105 2.32 -14.78 -8.31
N LEU A 106 1.02 -15.01 -8.54
CA LEU A 106 0.09 -13.94 -8.91
C LEU A 106 0.00 -12.88 -7.82
N THR A 107 -0.12 -13.29 -6.56
CA THR A 107 -0.20 -12.37 -5.42
C THR A 107 1.11 -11.61 -5.23
N PHE A 108 2.26 -12.29 -5.41
CA PHE A 108 3.58 -11.64 -5.37
C PHE A 108 3.76 -10.62 -6.50
N ILE A 109 3.33 -10.93 -7.73
CA ILE A 109 3.35 -10.00 -8.86
C ILE A 109 2.46 -8.80 -8.58
N MET A 110 1.24 -9.01 -8.10
CA MET A 110 0.33 -7.92 -7.72
C MET A 110 0.99 -6.96 -6.72
N VAL A 111 1.54 -7.47 -5.62
CA VAL A 111 2.21 -6.64 -4.60
C VAL A 111 3.49 -6.00 -5.12
N GLY A 112 4.30 -6.73 -5.88
CA GLY A 112 5.53 -6.23 -6.49
C GLY A 112 5.27 -5.03 -7.41
N PHE A 113 4.22 -5.08 -8.23
CA PHE A 113 3.85 -3.98 -9.10
C PHE A 113 3.12 -2.84 -8.37
N LEU A 114 2.36 -3.10 -7.30
CA LEU A 114 1.88 -2.04 -6.41
C LEU A 114 3.06 -1.26 -5.81
N PHE A 115 4.08 -1.97 -5.32
CA PHE A 115 5.29 -1.36 -4.79
C PHE A 115 6.09 -0.62 -5.87
N ALA A 116 6.19 -1.17 -7.08
CA ALA A 116 6.81 -0.48 -8.21
C ALA A 116 6.08 0.84 -8.55
N ALA A 117 4.73 0.85 -8.55
CA ALA A 117 3.94 2.06 -8.74
C ALA A 117 4.24 3.10 -7.64
N TYR A 118 4.35 2.64 -6.38
CA TYR A 118 4.73 3.48 -5.25
C TYR A 118 6.12 4.12 -5.41
N ILE A 119 7.15 3.34 -5.74
CA ILE A 119 8.52 3.84 -5.93
C ILE A 119 8.59 4.77 -7.13
N TYR A 120 7.95 4.41 -8.24
CA TYR A 120 7.91 5.26 -9.43
C TYR A 120 7.32 6.65 -9.11
N GLN A 121 6.22 6.68 -8.37
CA GLN A 121 5.56 7.92 -8.01
C GLN A 121 6.33 8.73 -6.96
N THR A 122 6.83 8.09 -5.89
CA THR A 122 7.41 8.82 -4.76
C THR A 122 8.92 9.05 -4.86
N ALA A 123 9.69 8.11 -5.40
CA ALA A 123 11.15 8.26 -5.51
C ALA A 123 11.58 8.95 -6.81
N ILE A 124 10.86 8.72 -7.92
CA ILE A 124 11.28 9.21 -9.24
C ILE A 124 10.56 10.52 -9.62
N ARG A 125 9.22 10.56 -9.53
CA ARG A 125 8.42 11.71 -10.00
C ARG A 125 8.36 12.87 -9.01
N MET A 126 8.44 12.60 -7.72
CA MET A 126 8.27 13.62 -6.70
C MET A 126 9.43 14.63 -6.71
N ASN A 127 9.12 15.92 -6.61
CA ASN A 127 10.13 16.95 -6.49
C ASN A 127 10.66 16.99 -5.06
N HIS A 128 11.81 16.39 -4.79
CA HIS A 128 12.35 16.32 -3.44
C HIS A 128 12.84 17.70 -2.92
N HIS A 129 12.99 18.72 -3.77
CA HIS A 129 13.52 20.03 -3.38
C HIS A 129 12.43 21.09 -3.13
N GLN A 130 11.16 20.70 -3.05
CA GLN A 130 10.05 21.63 -2.85
C GLN A 130 9.90 22.06 -1.38
N GLU A 131 9.56 23.34 -1.15
CA GLU A 131 9.28 23.91 0.17
C GLU A 131 7.78 23.94 0.51
N VAL A 132 7.02 22.97 0.01
CA VAL A 132 5.58 22.85 0.29
C VAL A 132 5.39 22.18 1.65
N ALA A 133 4.27 22.49 2.34
CA ALA A 133 3.89 21.85 3.59
C ALA A 133 4.02 20.31 3.48
N ALA A 134 4.90 19.74 4.31
CA ALA A 134 5.23 18.32 4.30
C ALA A 134 4.17 17.45 5.02
N ALA A 135 3.30 18.06 5.84
CA ALA A 135 2.30 17.36 6.62
C ALA A 135 1.27 16.57 5.76
N PRO A 136 0.64 17.13 4.70
CA PRO A 136 -0.31 16.38 3.88
C PRO A 136 0.32 15.16 3.19
N LEU A 137 1.62 15.23 2.86
CA LEU A 137 2.36 14.10 2.30
C LEU A 137 2.50 12.95 3.30
N VAL A 138 2.73 13.26 4.58
CA VAL A 138 2.77 12.25 5.65
C VAL A 138 1.41 11.59 5.83
N TYR A 139 0.32 12.37 5.83
CA TYR A 139 -1.03 11.79 5.92
C TYR A 139 -1.34 10.85 4.75
N LEU A 140 -0.96 11.24 3.52
CA LEU A 140 -1.11 10.38 2.34
C LEU A 140 -0.29 9.09 2.46
N HIS A 141 0.96 9.17 2.94
CA HIS A 141 1.78 7.98 3.16
C HIS A 141 1.19 7.07 4.23
N ILE A 142 0.68 7.62 5.33
CA ILE A 142 0.09 6.81 6.39
C ILE A 142 -1.21 6.15 5.93
N ALA A 143 -1.99 6.81 5.09
CA ALA A 143 -3.12 6.18 4.42
C ALA A 143 -2.69 5.04 3.47
N ILE A 144 -1.55 5.17 2.77
CA ILE A 144 -0.93 4.08 1.98
C ILE A 144 -0.52 2.91 2.90
N LEU A 145 0.08 3.18 4.05
CA LEU A 145 0.50 2.15 5.00
C LEU A 145 -0.70 1.40 5.58
N ILE A 146 -1.78 2.11 5.93
CA ILE A 146 -3.07 1.50 6.32
C ILE A 146 -3.62 0.64 5.19
N ALA A 147 -3.59 1.12 3.95
CA ALA A 147 -4.05 0.37 2.79
C ALA A 147 -3.28 -0.94 2.60
N ILE A 148 -1.95 -0.92 2.74
CA ILE A 148 -1.11 -2.13 2.68
C ILE A 148 -1.51 -3.10 3.79
N ASN A 149 -1.70 -2.64 5.04
CA ASN A 149 -2.13 -3.50 6.14
C ASN A 149 -3.53 -4.12 5.93
N ILE A 150 -4.45 -3.38 5.31
CA ILE A 150 -5.77 -3.90 4.93
C ILE A 150 -5.61 -5.00 3.85
N ILE A 151 -4.71 -4.81 2.88
CA ILE A 151 -4.40 -5.84 1.87
C ILE A 151 -3.80 -7.08 2.55
N THR A 152 -2.86 -6.92 3.47
CA THR A 152 -2.26 -8.02 4.24
C THR A 152 -3.31 -8.85 4.95
N ALA A 153 -4.19 -8.20 5.71
CA ALA A 153 -5.30 -8.87 6.37
C ALA A 153 -6.25 -9.55 5.37
N GLY A 154 -6.55 -8.89 4.26
CA GLY A 154 -7.38 -9.47 3.21
C GLY A 154 -6.79 -10.73 2.59
N VAL A 155 -5.48 -10.75 2.32
CA VAL A 155 -4.74 -11.92 1.80
C VAL A 155 -4.82 -13.09 2.78
N GLU A 156 -4.52 -12.87 4.05
CA GLU A 156 -4.57 -13.91 5.08
C GLU A 156 -5.96 -14.50 5.24
N MET A 157 -7.00 -13.66 5.26
CA MET A 157 -8.39 -14.10 5.40
C MET A 157 -8.94 -14.79 4.14
N TYR A 158 -8.43 -14.46 2.96
CA TYR A 158 -8.89 -15.07 1.71
C TYR A 158 -8.59 -16.57 1.65
N TYR A 159 -7.55 -17.03 2.35
CA TYR A 159 -7.18 -18.44 2.43
C TYR A 159 -8.11 -19.28 3.30
N GLU A 160 -8.66 -18.72 4.38
CA GLU A 160 -9.50 -19.45 5.35
C GLU A 160 -10.88 -19.88 4.79
N GLY A 161 -11.24 -19.48 3.56
CA GLY A 161 -12.40 -19.98 2.80
C GLY A 161 -13.78 -19.55 3.34
N GLN A 162 -14.01 -19.59 4.65
CA GLN A 162 -15.24 -19.16 5.32
C GLN A 162 -15.43 -17.63 5.29
N LEU A 163 -14.35 -16.87 5.09
CA LEU A 163 -14.35 -15.41 5.11
C LEU A 163 -13.97 -14.79 3.76
N LEU A 164 -14.09 -15.58 2.68
CA LEU A 164 -13.69 -15.19 1.33
C LEU A 164 -14.25 -13.83 0.92
N ASN A 165 -15.54 -13.55 1.19
CA ASN A 165 -16.16 -12.26 0.85
C ASN A 165 -15.53 -11.07 1.60
N ILE A 166 -15.14 -11.26 2.86
CA ILE A 166 -14.51 -10.22 3.67
C ILE A 166 -13.08 -10.00 3.18
N GLY A 167 -12.32 -11.07 2.95
CA GLY A 167 -10.97 -11.00 2.38
C GLY A 167 -10.95 -10.27 1.03
N VAL A 168 -11.86 -10.63 0.10
CA VAL A 168 -12.03 -9.93 -1.19
C VAL A 168 -12.29 -8.45 -0.97
N SER A 169 -13.24 -8.11 -0.10
CA SER A 169 -13.62 -6.72 0.15
C SER A 169 -12.46 -5.92 0.72
N MET A 170 -11.70 -6.49 1.65
CA MET A 170 -10.51 -5.86 2.22
C MET A 170 -9.43 -5.63 1.16
N ILE A 171 -9.10 -6.63 0.34
CA ILE A 171 -8.12 -6.47 -0.75
C ILE A 171 -8.55 -5.35 -1.70
N LEU A 172 -9.81 -5.35 -2.15
CA LEU A 172 -10.31 -4.33 -3.07
C LEU A 172 -10.31 -2.93 -2.45
N ILE A 173 -10.79 -2.78 -1.21
CA ILE A 173 -10.77 -1.50 -0.48
C ILE A 173 -9.33 -1.02 -0.29
N GLY A 174 -8.42 -1.91 0.13
CA GLY A 174 -7.01 -1.59 0.31
C GLY A 174 -6.36 -1.11 -0.99
N ILE A 175 -6.56 -1.81 -2.11
CA ILE A 175 -6.06 -1.39 -3.43
C ILE A 175 -6.68 -0.06 -3.87
N THR A 176 -7.98 0.16 -3.59
CA THR A 176 -8.67 1.43 -3.87
C THR A 176 -7.98 2.59 -3.13
N VAL A 177 -7.84 2.47 -1.81
CA VAL A 177 -7.25 3.49 -0.95
C VAL A 177 -5.80 3.73 -1.34
N PHE A 178 -5.05 2.67 -1.63
CA PHE A 178 -3.67 2.74 -2.10
C PHE A 178 -3.54 3.62 -3.35
N TYR A 179 -4.32 3.35 -4.41
CA TYR A 179 -4.25 4.14 -5.64
C TYR A 179 -4.77 5.57 -5.48
N LEU A 180 -5.83 5.79 -4.70
CA LEU A 180 -6.33 7.14 -4.42
C LEU A 180 -5.28 7.99 -3.69
N CYS A 181 -4.60 7.42 -2.70
CA CYS A 181 -3.56 8.11 -1.96
C CYS A 181 -2.31 8.33 -2.82
N LEU A 182 -1.94 7.34 -3.64
CA LEU A 182 -0.86 7.45 -4.59
C LEU A 182 -1.12 8.58 -5.60
N TYR A 183 -2.35 8.66 -6.12
CA TYR A 183 -2.79 9.78 -6.94
C TYR A 183 -2.74 11.12 -6.17
N GLY A 184 -3.12 11.14 -4.90
CA GLY A 184 -2.98 12.33 -4.04
C GLY A 184 -1.54 12.85 -3.94
N THR A 185 -0.54 11.96 -3.99
CA THR A 185 0.88 12.38 -3.98
C THR A 185 1.32 13.10 -5.27
N THR A 186 0.53 13.03 -6.34
CA THR A 186 0.89 13.65 -7.64
C THR A 186 0.94 15.17 -7.57
N ARG A 187 0.29 15.78 -6.57
CA ARG A 187 0.44 17.21 -6.22
C ARG A 187 1.90 17.61 -5.98
N TYR A 188 2.74 16.65 -5.58
CA TYR A 188 4.14 16.86 -5.24
C TYR A 188 5.10 16.50 -6.40
N ASN A 189 4.59 16.16 -7.59
CA ASN A 189 5.42 15.82 -8.75
C ASN A 189 6.19 17.04 -9.27
N LYS A 190 7.33 16.78 -9.93
CA LYS A 190 8.02 17.79 -10.74
C LYS A 190 7.09 18.33 -11.83
N ASP A 191 7.26 19.59 -12.20
CA ASP A 191 6.43 20.25 -13.22
C ASP A 191 6.49 19.54 -14.58
N GLU A 192 7.64 18.96 -14.91
CA GLU A 192 7.92 18.18 -16.13
C GLU A 192 7.18 16.83 -16.19
N VAL A 193 6.60 16.35 -15.07
CA VAL A 193 6.00 15.00 -15.01
C VAL A 193 4.63 15.04 -14.34
N GLN A 194 3.88 16.13 -14.53
CA GLN A 194 2.50 16.23 -14.05
C GLN A 194 1.56 15.30 -14.83
N LEU A 195 0.44 14.91 -14.22
CA LEU A 195 -0.52 14.02 -14.87
C LEU A 195 -1.40 14.76 -15.87
N THR A 196 -1.22 14.47 -17.16
CA THR A 196 -2.11 14.94 -18.21
C THR A 196 -3.51 14.29 -18.08
N LYS A 197 -4.56 15.00 -18.48
CA LYS A 197 -5.96 14.52 -18.39
C LYS A 197 -6.19 13.18 -19.12
N GLY A 198 -5.44 12.91 -20.19
CA GLY A 198 -5.50 11.63 -20.92
C GLY A 198 -5.01 10.46 -20.07
N ILE A 199 -3.89 10.65 -19.37
CA ILE A 199 -3.31 9.67 -18.45
C ILE A 199 -4.31 9.35 -17.34
N ILE A 200 -4.89 10.38 -16.70
CA ILE A 200 -5.88 10.20 -15.62
C ILE A 200 -7.07 9.37 -16.09
N LYS A 201 -7.57 9.61 -17.32
CA LYS A 201 -8.66 8.80 -17.90
C LYS A 201 -8.25 7.35 -18.09
N ALA A 202 -7.04 7.09 -18.58
CA ALA A 202 -6.52 5.73 -18.75
C ALA A 202 -6.41 4.99 -17.40
N TYR A 203 -5.90 5.66 -16.36
CA TYR A 203 -5.85 5.15 -14.99
C TYR A 203 -7.23 4.74 -14.47
N ILE A 204 -8.22 5.64 -14.58
CA ILE A 204 -9.59 5.36 -14.12
C ILE A 204 -10.20 4.20 -14.91
N LEU A 205 -9.99 4.16 -16.23
CA LEU A 205 -10.54 3.11 -17.09
C LEU A 205 -9.98 1.73 -16.72
N VAL A 206 -8.65 1.61 -16.62
CA VAL A 206 -7.98 0.36 -16.21
C VAL A 206 -8.45 -0.07 -14.82
N TYR A 207 -8.47 0.87 -13.88
CA TYR A 207 -8.93 0.61 -12.52
C TYR A 207 -10.36 0.03 -12.50
N LEU A 208 -11.31 0.67 -13.21
CA LEU A 208 -12.71 0.23 -13.24
C LEU A 208 -12.89 -1.11 -13.94
N ILE A 209 -12.22 -1.35 -15.07
CA ILE A 209 -12.32 -2.61 -15.82
C ILE A 209 -11.79 -3.77 -14.98
N CYS A 210 -10.56 -3.67 -14.47
CA CYS A 210 -9.94 -4.75 -13.72
C CYS A 210 -10.64 -5.01 -12.38
N THR A 211 -11.08 -3.96 -11.68
CA THR A 211 -11.84 -4.11 -10.42
C THR A 211 -13.18 -4.79 -10.67
N THR A 212 -13.88 -4.42 -11.75
CA THR A 212 -15.15 -5.08 -12.14
C THR A 212 -14.93 -6.54 -12.48
N LEU A 213 -13.87 -6.85 -13.23
CA LEU A 213 -13.49 -8.23 -13.55
C LEU A 213 -13.18 -9.03 -12.28
N ALA A 214 -12.41 -8.46 -11.34
CA ALA A 214 -12.11 -9.08 -10.05
C ALA A 214 -13.38 -9.34 -9.23
N ILE A 215 -14.34 -8.42 -9.21
CA ILE A 215 -15.62 -8.59 -8.51
C ILE A 215 -16.45 -9.72 -9.14
N ILE A 216 -16.55 -9.78 -10.48
CA ILE A 216 -17.32 -10.81 -11.19
C ILE A 216 -16.72 -12.20 -10.91
N PHE A 217 -15.40 -12.31 -10.95
CA PHE A 217 -14.68 -13.57 -10.78
C PHE A 217 -14.18 -13.82 -9.35
N ASN A 218 -14.76 -13.16 -8.34
CA ASN A 218 -14.30 -13.24 -6.95
C ASN A 218 -14.32 -14.67 -6.37
N ARG A 219 -15.11 -15.59 -6.95
CA ARG A 219 -15.20 -17.00 -6.58
C ARG A 219 -14.04 -17.83 -7.10
N ASN A 220 -13.40 -17.42 -8.19
CA ASN A 220 -12.22 -18.08 -8.74
C ASN A 220 -10.97 -17.32 -8.28
N THR A 221 -10.25 -17.92 -7.32
CA THR A 221 -9.10 -17.32 -6.66
C THR A 221 -7.98 -16.91 -7.62
N GLU A 222 -7.72 -17.75 -8.62
CA GLU A 222 -6.67 -17.51 -9.60
C GLU A 222 -7.03 -16.34 -10.52
N ILE A 223 -8.26 -16.31 -11.03
CA ILE A 223 -8.73 -15.23 -11.90
C ILE A 223 -8.82 -13.90 -11.14
N PHE A 224 -9.24 -13.94 -9.88
CA PHE A 224 -9.29 -12.77 -9.01
C PHE A 224 -7.90 -12.11 -8.88
N TYR A 225 -6.89 -12.88 -8.45
CA TYR A 225 -5.53 -12.35 -8.32
C TYR A 225 -4.87 -12.04 -9.66
N LEU A 226 -5.22 -12.76 -10.73
CA LEU A 226 -4.75 -12.44 -12.08
C LEU A 226 -5.25 -11.07 -12.54
N ALA A 227 -6.53 -10.76 -12.33
CA ALA A 227 -7.10 -9.47 -12.68
C ALA A 227 -6.40 -8.32 -11.92
N LEU A 228 -6.13 -8.51 -10.63
CA LEU A 228 -5.42 -7.52 -9.80
C LEU A 228 -3.94 -7.38 -10.17
N ALA A 229 -3.27 -8.48 -10.53
CA ALA A 229 -1.89 -8.45 -11.03
C ALA A 229 -1.79 -7.69 -12.36
N ILE A 230 -2.71 -7.96 -13.31
CA ILE A 230 -2.80 -7.23 -14.57
C ILE A 230 -3.06 -5.74 -14.31
N GLN A 231 -3.97 -5.42 -13.39
CA GLN A 231 -4.22 -4.04 -12.98
C GLN A 231 -2.94 -3.35 -12.50
N ALA A 232 -2.20 -3.99 -11.59
CA ALA A 232 -0.96 -3.43 -11.05
C ALA A 232 0.09 -3.19 -12.14
N ILE A 233 0.25 -4.13 -13.06
CA ILE A 233 1.18 -4.02 -14.20
C ILE A 233 0.78 -2.86 -15.11
N LEU A 234 -0.49 -2.80 -15.54
CA LEU A 234 -0.97 -1.79 -16.46
C LEU A 234 -0.87 -0.38 -15.86
N MET A 235 -1.14 -0.24 -14.56
CA MET A 235 -1.02 1.04 -13.86
C MET A 235 0.44 1.54 -13.88
N VAL A 236 1.42 0.66 -13.65
CA VAL A 236 2.85 1.01 -13.79
C VAL A 236 3.21 1.32 -15.24
N TYR A 237 2.75 0.51 -16.19
CA TYR A 237 3.03 0.72 -17.61
C TYR A 237 2.56 2.10 -18.08
N ILE A 238 1.30 2.46 -17.79
CA ILE A 238 0.73 3.78 -18.11
C ILE A 238 1.51 4.90 -17.40
N SER A 239 2.01 4.65 -16.18
CA SER A 239 2.86 5.60 -15.47
C SER A 239 4.16 5.90 -16.21
N VAL A 240 4.78 4.87 -16.79
CA VAL A 240 6.12 4.93 -17.38
C VAL A 240 6.09 5.39 -18.84
N ASP A 241 5.17 4.84 -19.64
CA ASP A 241 5.16 4.99 -21.10
C ASP A 241 4.84 6.43 -21.53
N TYR A 242 3.93 7.08 -20.83
CA TYR A 242 3.50 8.46 -21.14
C TYR A 242 4.56 9.54 -20.90
N ARG A 243 5.71 9.19 -20.29
CA ARG A 243 6.87 10.07 -20.18
C ARG A 243 7.68 10.15 -21.48
N ARG A 244 7.58 9.15 -22.36
CA ARG A 244 8.34 9.10 -23.62
C ARG A 244 7.70 9.89 -24.76
N GLU A 245 6.42 10.25 -24.65
CA GLU A 245 5.72 11.03 -25.68
C GLU A 245 5.94 12.55 -25.57
N GLU A 246 6.52 13.02 -24.46
CA GLU A 246 6.82 14.44 -24.21
C GLU A 246 8.31 14.81 -24.39
N ASP A 247 9.18 13.82 -24.66
CA ASP A 247 10.60 14.00 -25.06
C ASP A 247 10.77 13.95 -26.59
#